data_AF-A0A0L7RJJ9-F1
#
_entry.id   AF-A0A0L7RJJ9-F1
#
_cell.length_a   1.000
_cell.length_b   1.000
_cell.length_c   1.000
_cell.angle_alpha   90.00
_cell.angle_beta   90.00
_cell.angle_gamma   90.00
#
_symmetry.space_group_name_H-M   'P 1'
#
loop_
_entity.id
_entity.type
_entity.pdbx_description
1 polymer ?
#
loop_
_entity_poly.entity_id
_entity_poly.type
_entity_poly.pdbx_seq_one_letter_code
_entity_poly.pdbx_strand_id
1 'polypeptide(L)'
;AVTDPRDGRRVALKKLPNVFQSLVSSKRVFRELKMLCFFKHGNVLSALDILQPPHLDFFQEIYVITELLQSDLHKIIVSPQHLSPDHIKVFLYQILRGLKYLHSARILHRDIKPGNLLVNSNCVLKICDFGLARVEEPDQNKHMTQEVVTQYYRAPEILMGARHYTAAVDVWSVGCIFGELLRRRILFQAQSPVQQLELITELLGTPTLEDMRYACEGARSHMLRRAPKPPSLTALYTLSSQATHEAVHLLCQMLVFDPDKRITVVDALAHPYLDEGRLRYHSCMCTCCYTTGGGMRVYTGDFEPATSHPFDDLWERKLTTVQQVKGKGRSRNIFEKYRIVRNVPSRSFEGLLLRKKN
;
A
#
# COMPACT_ATOMS: atom_id res chain seq x y z
N ALA A 1 1.48 20.07 -5.82
CA ALA A 1 1.33 19.90 -7.28
C ALA A 1 2.25 20.88 -7.98
N VAL A 2 2.75 20.52 -9.16
CA VAL A 2 3.51 21.42 -10.03
C VAL A 2 3.03 21.29 -11.48
N THR A 3 3.32 22.27 -12.33
CA THR A 3 3.04 22.21 -13.77
C THR A 3 4.28 21.68 -14.49
N ASP A 4 4.12 20.60 -15.24
CA ASP A 4 5.17 20.06 -16.09
C ASP A 4 5.40 21.03 -17.26
N PRO A 5 6.61 21.60 -17.43
CA PRO A 5 6.88 22.59 -18.48
C PRO A 5 6.87 21.98 -19.88
N ARG A 6 6.85 20.65 -20.01
CA ARG A 6 6.91 19.94 -21.29
C ARG A 6 5.59 19.96 -22.04
N ASP A 7 4.50 19.77 -21.31
CA ASP A 7 3.16 19.57 -21.85
C ASP A 7 2.08 20.37 -21.09
N GLY A 8 2.48 21.16 -20.08
CA GLY A 8 1.59 21.97 -19.26
C GLY A 8 0.74 21.16 -18.27
N ARG A 9 0.93 19.83 -18.16
CA ARG A 9 0.11 18.99 -17.29
C ARG A 9 0.45 19.20 -15.82
N ARG A 10 -0.56 19.14 -14.96
CA ARG A 10 -0.36 19.16 -13.51
C ARG A 10 0.10 17.78 -13.03
N VAL A 11 1.23 17.75 -12.32
CA VAL A 11 1.86 16.54 -11.80
C VAL A 11 2.18 16.66 -10.31
N ALA A 12 2.46 15.53 -9.66
CA ALA A 12 3.00 15.51 -8.31
C ALA A 12 4.52 15.30 -8.38
N LEU A 13 5.25 16.03 -7.54
CA LEU A 13 6.70 15.92 -7.43
C LEU A 13 7.06 15.36 -6.06
N LYS A 14 7.37 14.06 -6.02
CA LYS A 14 7.79 13.35 -4.82
C LYS A 14 9.29 13.55 -4.60
N LYS A 15 9.65 14.06 -3.42
CA LYS A 15 11.04 14.23 -2.99
C LYS A 15 11.44 13.00 -2.17
N LEU A 16 12.55 12.37 -2.55
CA LEU A 16 13.20 11.29 -1.82
C LEU A 16 14.50 11.83 -1.21
N PRO A 17 14.47 12.32 0.04
CA PRO A 17 15.63 12.96 0.67
C PRO A 17 16.65 11.94 1.20
N ASN A 18 17.78 12.45 1.69
CA ASN A 18 18.77 11.71 2.48
C ASN A 18 19.31 10.44 1.80
N VAL A 19 19.45 10.48 0.47
CA VAL A 19 19.80 9.32 -0.37
C VAL A 19 21.08 8.65 0.12
N PHE A 20 22.06 9.42 0.59
CA PHE A 20 23.39 8.93 0.98
C PHE A 20 23.70 9.07 2.48
N GLN A 21 22.70 9.33 3.33
CA GLN A 21 22.92 9.53 4.77
C GLN A 21 23.39 8.25 5.47
N SER A 22 22.84 7.11 5.09
CA SER A 22 23.22 5.79 5.62
C SER A 22 22.90 4.71 4.60
N LEU A 23 23.50 3.52 4.74
CA LEU A 23 23.20 2.39 3.84
C LEU A 23 21.71 2.01 3.88
N VAL A 24 21.09 2.06 5.07
CA VAL A 24 19.65 1.77 5.26
C VAL A 24 18.80 2.79 4.52
N SER A 25 19.11 4.09 4.66
CA SER A 25 18.41 5.17 3.94
C SER A 25 18.57 5.00 2.42
N SER A 26 19.79 4.73 1.96
CA SER A 26 20.08 4.45 0.55
C SER A 26 19.25 3.30 0.01
N LYS A 27 19.26 2.14 0.69
CA LYS A 27 18.47 0.97 0.28
C LYS A 27 16.99 1.31 0.20
N ARG A 28 16.45 2.01 1.19
CA ARG A 28 15.05 2.47 1.21
C ARG A 28 14.70 3.35 0.00
N VAL A 29 15.50 4.38 -0.28
CA VAL A 29 15.25 5.30 -1.39
C VAL A 29 15.34 4.59 -2.75
N PHE A 30 16.38 3.78 -2.97
CA PHE A 30 16.54 3.07 -4.23
C PHE A 30 15.47 2.00 -4.42
N ARG A 31 15.02 1.33 -3.36
CA ARG A 31 13.94 0.34 -3.39
C ARG A 31 12.64 0.98 -3.84
N GLU A 32 12.28 2.09 -3.22
CA GLU A 32 11.10 2.86 -3.60
C GLU A 32 11.20 3.35 -5.06
N LEU A 33 12.33 3.91 -5.48
CA LEU A 33 12.54 4.36 -6.85
C LEU A 33 12.37 3.21 -7.86
N LYS A 34 13.00 2.07 -7.60
CA LYS A 34 12.95 0.87 -8.45
C LYS A 34 11.54 0.32 -8.56
N MET A 35 10.82 0.26 -7.43
CA MET A 35 9.43 -0.18 -7.36
C MET A 35 8.50 0.75 -8.16
N LEU A 36 8.59 2.06 -7.95
CA LEU A 36 7.81 3.06 -8.71
C LEU A 36 8.04 2.95 -10.22
N CYS A 37 9.25 2.62 -10.66
CA CYS A 37 9.55 2.42 -12.08
C CYS A 37 9.11 1.07 -12.63
N PHE A 38 8.94 0.07 -11.77
CA PHE A 38 8.56 -1.28 -12.14
C PHE A 38 7.03 -1.43 -12.31
N PHE A 39 6.25 -0.75 -11.47
CA PHE A 39 4.80 -0.92 -11.45
C PHE A 39 4.11 -0.39 -12.72
N LYS A 40 3.18 -1.18 -13.24
CA LYS A 40 2.30 -0.84 -14.35
C LYS A 40 0.87 -1.29 -14.04
N HIS A 41 0.20 -0.56 -13.16
CA HIS A 41 -1.14 -0.93 -12.71
C HIS A 41 -2.03 0.28 -12.38
N GLY A 42 -3.33 0.16 -12.67
CA GLY A 42 -4.29 1.25 -12.47
C GLY A 42 -4.48 1.68 -11.01
N ASN A 43 -4.21 0.80 -10.04
CA ASN A 43 -4.38 1.06 -8.61
C ASN A 43 -3.07 1.05 -7.81
N VAL A 44 -1.92 1.12 -8.48
CA VAL A 44 -0.60 1.23 -7.85
C VAL A 44 0.11 2.43 -8.47
N LEU A 45 0.63 3.34 -7.64
CA LEU A 45 1.30 4.54 -8.12
C LEU A 45 2.61 4.16 -8.84
N SER A 46 2.82 4.70 -10.03
CA SER A 46 4.05 4.53 -10.82
C SER A 46 4.75 5.86 -11.04
N ALA A 47 6.06 5.80 -11.29
CA ALA A 47 6.80 6.96 -11.78
C ALA A 47 6.33 7.31 -13.20
N LEU A 48 6.12 8.59 -13.46
CA LEU A 48 6.01 9.14 -14.80
C LEU A 48 7.38 9.57 -15.33
N ASP A 49 8.25 10.08 -14.46
CA ASP A 49 9.62 10.44 -14.80
C ASP A 49 10.49 10.61 -13.55
N ILE A 50 11.80 10.72 -13.72
CA ILE A 50 12.75 11.04 -12.65
C ILE A 50 13.56 12.25 -13.06
N LEU A 51 13.61 13.26 -12.18
CA LEU A 51 14.43 14.43 -12.43
C LEU A 51 15.89 14.11 -12.16
N GLN A 52 16.72 14.38 -13.16
CA GLN A 52 18.15 14.33 -13.01
C GLN A 52 18.61 15.50 -12.11
N PRO A 53 19.40 15.22 -11.05
CA PRO A 53 19.94 16.29 -10.22
C PRO A 53 20.99 17.11 -11.01
N PRO A 54 21.15 18.42 -10.72
CA PRO A 54 22.09 19.29 -11.44
C PRO A 54 23.54 18.81 -11.38
N HIS A 55 23.95 18.28 -10.22
CA HIS A 55 25.29 17.72 -10.01
C HIS A 55 25.19 16.25 -9.59
N LEU A 56 25.54 15.35 -10.51
CA LEU A 56 25.51 13.90 -10.27
C LEU A 56 26.44 13.47 -9.13
N ASP A 57 27.52 14.22 -8.87
CA ASP A 57 28.50 13.87 -7.84
C ASP A 57 28.08 14.21 -6.41
N PHE A 58 27.13 15.13 -6.22
CA PHE A 58 26.85 15.76 -4.92
C PHE A 58 25.36 15.84 -4.54
N PHE A 59 24.45 15.18 -5.25
CA PHE A 59 23.04 15.21 -4.89
C PHE A 59 22.78 14.50 -3.54
N GLN A 60 21.81 15.00 -2.78
CA GLN A 60 21.36 14.37 -1.52
C GLN A 60 19.91 13.88 -1.58
N GLU A 61 19.24 14.18 -2.69
CA GLU A 61 17.80 13.98 -2.89
C GLU A 61 17.51 13.63 -4.35
N ILE A 62 16.52 12.77 -4.55
CA ILE A 62 15.99 12.41 -5.87
C ILE A 62 14.56 12.92 -5.95
N TYR A 63 14.17 13.45 -7.10
CA TYR A 63 12.81 13.89 -7.35
C TYR A 63 12.16 13.00 -8.40
N VAL A 64 11.01 12.42 -8.05
CA VAL A 64 10.22 11.54 -8.92
C VAL A 64 8.93 12.28 -9.29
N ILE A 65 8.65 12.36 -10.58
CA ILE A 65 7.38 12.85 -11.10
C ILE A 65 6.40 11.69 -11.09
N THR A 66 5.22 11.91 -10.52
CA THR A 66 4.10 10.96 -10.56
C THR A 66 2.84 11.68 -11.03
N GLU A 67 1.80 10.92 -11.32
CA GLU A 67 0.48 11.51 -11.50
C GLU A 67 0.03 12.25 -10.22
N LEU A 68 -0.78 13.28 -10.42
CA LEU A 68 -1.32 14.07 -9.32
C LEU A 68 -2.68 13.50 -8.88
N LEU A 69 -2.74 12.99 -7.66
CA LEU A 69 -3.99 12.71 -6.95
C LEU A 69 -4.24 13.81 -5.91
N GLN A 70 -5.48 14.28 -5.82
CA GLN A 70 -5.86 15.48 -5.06
C GLN A 70 -5.83 15.28 -3.55
N SER A 71 -6.08 14.04 -3.10
CA SER A 71 -6.20 13.72 -1.68
C SER A 71 -5.68 12.31 -1.39
N ASP A 72 -5.79 11.93 -0.13
CA ASP A 72 -5.61 10.58 0.40
C ASP A 72 -6.91 10.10 1.06
N LEU A 73 -7.06 8.79 1.23
CA LEU A 73 -8.27 8.18 1.76
C LEU A 73 -8.50 8.57 3.23
N HIS A 74 -7.45 8.86 3.99
CA HIS A 74 -7.58 9.35 5.37
C HIS A 74 -8.41 10.64 5.42
N LYS A 75 -8.07 11.63 4.60
CA LYS A 75 -8.84 12.87 4.49
C LYS A 75 -10.27 12.64 4.03
N ILE A 76 -10.52 11.67 3.15
CA ILE A 76 -11.88 11.32 2.73
C ILE A 76 -12.69 10.70 3.86
N ILE A 77 -12.07 9.89 4.72
CA ILE A 77 -12.71 9.23 5.87
C ILE A 77 -13.09 10.24 6.96
N VAL A 78 -12.23 11.22 7.24
CA VAL A 78 -12.47 12.19 8.32
C VAL A 78 -13.24 13.44 7.87
N SER A 79 -13.46 13.61 6.56
CA SER A 79 -14.21 14.76 6.03
C SER A 79 -15.71 14.67 6.39
N PRO A 80 -16.45 15.78 6.33
CA PRO A 80 -17.91 15.77 6.44
C PRO A 80 -18.60 15.23 5.18
N GLN A 81 -17.86 14.93 4.10
CA GLN A 81 -18.45 14.46 2.85
C GLN A 81 -19.09 13.07 3.06
N HIS A 82 -20.33 12.92 2.59
CA HIS A 82 -21.04 11.65 2.66
C HIS A 82 -20.33 10.56 1.83
N LEU A 83 -20.07 9.43 2.47
CA LEU A 83 -19.51 8.24 1.84
C LEU A 83 -20.63 7.19 1.69
N SER A 84 -21.12 7.01 0.46
CA SER A 84 -22.16 6.04 0.14
C SER A 84 -21.60 4.60 0.18
N PRO A 85 -22.46 3.58 0.29
CA PRO A 85 -22.05 2.17 0.21
C PRO A 85 -21.28 1.85 -1.08
N ASP A 86 -21.69 2.46 -2.21
CA ASP A 86 -21.00 2.33 -3.50
C ASP A 86 -19.55 2.82 -3.44
N HIS A 87 -19.30 3.96 -2.78
CA HIS A 87 -17.94 4.48 -2.60
C HIS A 87 -17.10 3.49 -1.80
N ILE A 88 -17.64 2.90 -0.72
CA ILE A 88 -16.92 1.91 0.09
C ILE A 88 -16.54 0.69 -0.75
N LYS A 89 -17.50 0.11 -1.49
CA LYS A 89 -17.27 -1.06 -2.35
C LYS A 89 -16.20 -0.78 -3.41
N VAL A 90 -16.28 0.38 -4.07
CA VAL A 90 -15.31 0.78 -5.11
C VAL A 90 -13.92 1.06 -4.55
N PHE A 91 -13.80 1.70 -3.38
CA PHE A 91 -12.49 1.89 -2.74
C PHE A 91 -11.90 0.55 -2.30
N LEU A 92 -12.67 -0.30 -1.62
CA LEU A 92 -12.21 -1.62 -1.18
C LEU A 92 -11.75 -2.49 -2.36
N TYR A 93 -12.55 -2.54 -3.43
CA TYR A 93 -12.21 -3.24 -4.66
C TYR A 93 -10.88 -2.77 -5.25
N GLN A 94 -10.68 -1.45 -5.39
CA GLN A 94 -9.44 -0.89 -5.95
C GLN A 94 -8.21 -1.16 -5.08
N ILE A 95 -8.35 -1.16 -3.75
CA ILE A 95 -7.25 -1.48 -2.83
C ILE A 95 -6.84 -2.95 -3.03
N LEU A 96 -7.80 -3.87 -2.99
CA LEU A 96 -7.54 -5.31 -3.17
C LEU A 96 -6.98 -5.61 -4.57
N ARG A 97 -7.53 -4.98 -5.62
CA ARG A 97 -7.03 -5.10 -6.99
C ARG A 97 -5.57 -4.65 -7.11
N GLY A 98 -5.20 -3.56 -6.42
CA GLY A 98 -3.82 -3.09 -6.34
C GLY A 98 -2.90 -4.05 -5.56
N LEU A 99 -3.38 -4.61 -4.44
CA LEU A 99 -2.63 -5.59 -3.67
C LEU A 99 -2.43 -6.91 -4.41
N LYS A 100 -3.41 -7.41 -5.18
CA LYS A 100 -3.26 -8.60 -6.01
C LYS A 100 -2.07 -8.44 -6.97
N TYR A 101 -1.98 -7.29 -7.62
CA TYR A 101 -0.85 -6.95 -8.49
C TYR A 101 0.48 -6.95 -7.73
N LEU A 102 0.55 -6.30 -6.56
CA LEU A 102 1.78 -6.27 -5.75
C LEU A 102 2.19 -7.67 -5.25
N HIS A 103 1.24 -8.45 -4.74
CA HIS A 103 1.47 -9.80 -4.23
C HIS A 103 1.91 -10.76 -5.34
N SER A 104 1.34 -10.63 -6.55
CA SER A 104 1.83 -11.38 -7.73
C SER A 104 3.27 -11.01 -8.13
N ALA A 105 3.74 -9.82 -7.75
CA ALA A 105 5.13 -9.38 -7.90
C ALA A 105 6.03 -9.82 -6.74
N ARG A 106 5.49 -10.59 -5.79
CA ARG A 106 6.10 -10.97 -4.51
C ARG A 106 6.43 -9.77 -3.62
N ILE A 107 5.70 -8.67 -3.73
CA ILE A 107 5.92 -7.46 -2.93
C ILE A 107 4.89 -7.38 -1.82
N LEU A 108 5.36 -7.35 -0.58
CA LEU A 108 4.58 -7.04 0.62
C LEU A 108 4.65 -5.54 0.88
N HIS A 109 3.51 -4.86 0.99
CA HIS A 109 3.51 -3.40 1.17
C HIS A 109 3.87 -3.01 2.62
N ARG A 110 3.29 -3.69 3.61
CA ARG A 110 3.58 -3.62 5.05
C ARG A 110 3.25 -2.30 5.77
N ASP A 111 2.87 -1.25 5.03
CA ASP A 111 2.38 0.03 5.57
C ASP A 111 1.08 0.46 4.88
N ILE A 112 0.16 -0.48 4.66
CA ILE A 112 -1.16 -0.15 4.12
C ILE A 112 -1.95 0.58 5.19
N LYS A 113 -2.33 1.83 4.89
CA LYS A 113 -3.12 2.72 5.74
C LYS A 113 -3.80 3.79 4.88
N PRO A 114 -4.87 4.44 5.34
CA PRO A 114 -5.61 5.40 4.53
C PRO A 114 -4.77 6.57 3.99
N GLY A 115 -3.72 7.00 4.71
CA GLY A 115 -2.79 8.03 4.25
C GLY A 115 -1.88 7.61 3.08
N ASN A 116 -1.71 6.31 2.87
CA ASN A 116 -0.91 5.74 1.78
C ASN A 116 -1.79 5.31 0.58
N LEU A 117 -3.09 5.63 0.62
CA LEU A 117 -4.06 5.37 -0.44
C LEU A 117 -4.48 6.71 -1.05
N LEU A 118 -3.83 7.09 -2.14
CA LEU A 118 -4.11 8.35 -2.83
C LEU A 118 -5.42 8.24 -3.61
N VAL A 119 -6.19 9.32 -3.66
CA VAL A 119 -7.49 9.38 -4.33
C VAL A 119 -7.69 10.69 -5.10
N ASN A 120 -8.45 10.61 -6.19
CA ASN A 120 -8.87 11.77 -6.97
C ASN A 120 -10.39 12.02 -6.89
N SER A 121 -10.85 13.11 -7.50
CA SER A 121 -12.28 13.49 -7.56
C SER A 121 -13.17 12.46 -8.26
N ASN A 122 -12.58 11.61 -9.11
CA ASN A 122 -13.29 10.54 -9.81
C ASN A 122 -13.26 9.23 -9.00
N CYS A 123 -12.91 9.28 -7.71
CA CYS A 123 -12.75 8.13 -6.82
C CYS A 123 -11.77 7.05 -7.32
N VAL A 124 -10.86 7.40 -8.24
CA VAL A 124 -9.75 6.51 -8.61
C VAL A 124 -8.76 6.50 -7.45
N LEU A 125 -8.39 5.31 -7.01
CA LEU A 125 -7.50 5.07 -5.90
C LEU A 125 -6.19 4.43 -6.35
N LYS A 126 -5.08 4.89 -5.78
CA LYS A 126 -3.74 4.32 -5.98
C LYS A 126 -2.97 4.14 -4.68
N ILE A 127 -2.44 2.94 -4.48
CA ILE A 127 -1.52 2.62 -3.39
C ILE A 127 -0.18 3.33 -3.65
N CYS A 128 0.39 3.94 -2.61
CA CYS A 128 1.67 4.64 -2.66
C CYS A 128 2.51 4.40 -1.39
N ASP A 129 3.73 4.95 -1.38
CA ASP A 129 4.71 4.86 -0.28
C ASP A 129 5.25 3.44 -0.04
N PHE A 130 6.11 3.02 -0.96
CA PHE A 130 6.79 1.72 -0.93
C PHE A 130 8.08 1.75 -0.11
N GLY A 131 8.28 2.78 0.72
CA GLY A 131 9.50 2.97 1.50
C GLY A 131 9.77 1.84 2.49
N LEU A 132 8.74 1.12 2.95
CA LEU A 132 8.86 -0.06 3.82
C LEU A 132 8.60 -1.39 3.09
N ALA A 133 8.09 -1.34 1.86
CA ALA A 133 7.67 -2.52 1.11
C ALA A 133 8.84 -3.45 0.81
N ARG A 134 8.69 -4.76 0.96
CA ARG A 134 9.77 -5.76 0.79
C ARG A 134 9.34 -6.83 -0.20
N VAL A 135 10.33 -7.45 -0.85
CA VAL A 135 10.08 -8.73 -1.52
C VAL A 135 9.89 -9.80 -0.45
N GLU A 136 8.90 -10.64 -0.64
CA GLU A 136 8.60 -11.79 0.21
C GLU A 136 9.79 -12.75 0.25
N GLU A 137 10.26 -13.07 1.46
CA GLU A 137 11.35 -14.03 1.66
C GLU A 137 10.76 -15.46 1.68
N PRO A 138 11.12 -16.31 0.70
CA PRO A 138 10.55 -17.65 0.61
C PRO A 138 11.09 -18.60 1.70
N ASP A 139 12.29 -18.32 2.24
CA ASP A 139 12.87 -19.10 3.31
C ASP A 139 12.31 -18.66 4.67
N GLN A 140 11.44 -19.48 5.25
CA GLN A 140 10.81 -19.22 6.55
C GLN A 140 11.82 -19.11 7.71
N ASN A 141 13.04 -19.62 7.54
CA ASN A 141 14.08 -19.53 8.58
C ASN A 141 14.74 -18.15 8.61
N LYS A 142 14.57 -17.33 7.58
CA LYS A 142 15.15 -15.98 7.55
C LYS A 142 14.23 -14.98 8.21
N HIS A 143 14.83 -14.23 9.12
CA HIS A 143 14.12 -13.18 9.84
C HIS A 143 13.86 -11.97 8.93
N MET A 144 12.63 -11.50 8.95
CA MET A 144 12.20 -10.29 8.27
C MET A 144 12.23 -9.09 9.23
N THR A 145 12.72 -7.93 8.78
CA THR A 145 12.86 -6.74 9.64
C THR A 145 11.51 -6.21 10.13
N GLN A 146 11.43 -5.76 11.36
CA GLN A 146 10.26 -5.07 11.92
C GLN A 146 10.52 -3.55 11.95
N GLU A 147 10.20 -2.85 10.86
CA GLU A 147 10.35 -1.39 10.80
C GLU A 147 9.16 -0.74 11.55
N VAL A 148 9.45 0.14 12.52
CA VAL A 148 8.47 0.72 13.46
C VAL A 148 7.90 2.03 12.89
N VAL A 149 6.58 2.07 12.67
CA VAL A 149 5.76 3.19 12.16
C VAL A 149 4.33 3.03 12.73
N THR A 150 3.29 3.56 12.07
CA THR A 150 1.88 3.60 12.52
C THR A 150 1.35 2.23 12.95
N GLN A 151 0.72 2.16 14.12
CA GLN A 151 0.34 0.88 14.75
C GLN A 151 -1.09 0.40 14.45
N TYR A 152 -2.02 1.30 14.13
CA TYR A 152 -3.46 1.02 14.05
C TYR A 152 -3.86 -0.05 13.02
N TYR A 153 -3.06 -0.25 11.97
CA TYR A 153 -3.33 -1.15 10.85
C TYR A 153 -2.40 -2.37 10.85
N ARG A 154 -1.59 -2.56 11.90
CA ARG A 154 -0.65 -3.68 11.99
C ARG A 154 -1.35 -4.97 12.34
N ALA A 155 -0.97 -6.04 11.65
CA ALA A 155 -1.48 -7.38 11.88
C ALA A 155 -1.03 -7.95 13.24
N PRO A 156 -1.84 -8.83 13.88
CA PRO A 156 -1.54 -9.41 15.17
C PRO A 156 -0.18 -10.10 15.22
N GLU A 157 0.19 -10.84 14.17
CA GLU A 157 1.47 -11.54 14.07
C GLU A 157 2.67 -10.57 14.12
N ILE A 158 2.54 -9.38 13.54
CA ILE A 158 3.59 -8.34 13.61
C ILE A 158 3.68 -7.78 15.04
N LEU A 159 2.54 -7.52 15.68
CA LEU A 159 2.47 -7.03 17.06
C LEU A 159 2.99 -8.07 18.07
N MET A 160 2.78 -9.36 17.79
CA MET A 160 3.25 -10.48 18.60
C MET A 160 4.70 -10.89 18.30
N GLY A 161 5.40 -10.15 17.44
CA GLY A 161 6.82 -10.35 17.22
C GLY A 161 7.18 -11.52 16.29
N ALA A 162 6.29 -11.90 15.37
CA ALA A 162 6.57 -12.91 14.36
C ALA A 162 7.83 -12.55 13.56
N ARG A 163 8.69 -13.55 13.36
CA ARG A 163 9.98 -13.41 12.66
C ARG A 163 9.85 -13.50 11.15
N HIS A 164 8.79 -14.15 10.68
CA HIS A 164 8.41 -14.29 9.28
C HIS A 164 6.93 -13.93 9.14
N TYR A 165 6.58 -13.33 8.01
CA TYR A 165 5.22 -12.90 7.71
C TYR A 165 4.99 -12.85 6.19
N THR A 166 3.73 -13.01 5.79
CA THR A 166 3.31 -13.19 4.40
C THR A 166 2.47 -12.01 3.90
N ALA A 167 1.93 -12.12 2.70
CA ALA A 167 0.92 -11.21 2.14
C ALA A 167 -0.31 -10.98 3.04
N ALA A 168 -0.59 -11.90 3.97
CA ALA A 168 -1.69 -11.79 4.92
C ALA A 168 -1.63 -10.50 5.78
N VAL A 169 -0.44 -9.94 6.03
CA VAL A 169 -0.31 -8.70 6.81
C VAL A 169 -0.99 -7.52 6.12
N ASP A 170 -0.94 -7.45 4.79
CA ASP A 170 -1.58 -6.38 4.02
C ASP A 170 -3.10 -6.56 4.04
N VAL A 171 -3.60 -7.80 3.98
CA VAL A 171 -5.05 -8.11 4.06
C VAL A 171 -5.62 -7.67 5.39
N TRP A 172 -4.90 -7.91 6.50
CA TRP A 172 -5.31 -7.42 7.81
C TRP A 172 -5.46 -5.89 7.80
N SER A 173 -4.46 -5.17 7.28
CA SER A 173 -4.51 -3.71 7.19
C SER A 173 -5.72 -3.24 6.37
N VAL A 174 -6.07 -3.94 5.28
CA VAL A 174 -7.28 -3.68 4.50
C VAL A 174 -8.55 -3.92 5.32
N GLY A 175 -8.61 -4.98 6.12
CA GLY A 175 -9.72 -5.22 7.05
C GLY A 175 -9.92 -4.05 8.01
N CYS A 176 -8.85 -3.54 8.62
CA CYS A 176 -8.92 -2.35 9.48
C CYS A 176 -9.44 -1.11 8.72
N ILE A 177 -8.97 -0.89 7.49
CA ILE A 177 -9.42 0.22 6.64
C ILE A 177 -10.88 0.04 6.24
N PHE A 178 -11.33 -1.18 5.97
CA PHE A 178 -12.71 -1.47 5.62
C PHE A 178 -13.65 -1.18 6.80
N GLY A 179 -13.31 -1.63 8.00
CA GLY A 179 -14.04 -1.25 9.22
C GLY A 179 -14.06 0.27 9.46
N GLU A 180 -12.96 0.95 9.16
CA GLU A 180 -12.87 2.41 9.24
C GLU A 180 -13.70 3.14 8.17
N LEU A 181 -13.80 2.61 6.95
CA LEU A 181 -14.69 3.13 5.91
C LEU A 181 -16.16 3.02 6.33
N LEU A 182 -16.54 1.90 6.96
CA LEU A 182 -17.89 1.67 7.47
C LEU A 182 -18.25 2.57 8.66
N ARG A 183 -17.32 2.77 9.60
CA ARG A 183 -17.55 3.52 10.86
C ARG A 183 -17.19 5.01 10.78
N ARG A 184 -16.41 5.41 9.78
CA ARG A 184 -15.78 6.74 9.65
C ARG A 184 -14.81 7.10 10.80
N ARG A 185 -14.30 6.10 11.52
CA ARG A 185 -13.33 6.23 12.62
C ARG A 185 -12.39 5.03 12.61
N ILE A 186 -11.14 5.25 13.01
CA ILE A 186 -10.13 4.21 13.15
C ILE A 186 -10.71 3.02 13.93
N LEU A 187 -10.61 1.82 13.37
CA LEU A 187 -11.21 0.62 13.96
C LEU A 187 -10.57 0.27 15.32
N PHE A 188 -9.24 0.26 15.36
CA PHE A 188 -8.44 -0.03 16.55
C PHE A 188 -7.51 1.15 16.86
N GLN A 189 -7.96 2.10 17.67
CA GLN A 189 -7.20 3.30 18.02
C GLN A 189 -6.44 3.10 19.34
N ALA A 190 -5.25 2.50 19.28
CA ALA A 190 -4.42 2.23 20.45
C ALA A 190 -3.20 3.16 20.60
N GLN A 191 -2.81 3.46 21.83
CA GLN A 191 -1.61 4.24 22.15
C GLN A 191 -0.33 3.40 22.18
N SER A 192 -0.43 2.07 22.31
CA SER A 192 0.71 1.16 22.34
C SER A 192 0.45 -0.15 21.59
N PRO A 193 1.51 -0.90 21.18
CA PRO A 193 1.35 -2.21 20.56
C PRO A 193 0.62 -3.22 21.45
N VAL A 194 0.80 -3.13 22.77
CA VAL A 194 0.10 -3.97 23.75
C VAL A 194 -1.39 -3.64 23.77
N GLN A 195 -1.74 -2.36 23.86
CA GLN A 195 -3.13 -1.92 23.81
C GLN A 195 -3.78 -2.25 22.46
N GLN A 196 -3.01 -2.21 21.36
CA GLN A 196 -3.49 -2.63 20.04
C GLN A 196 -3.92 -4.10 20.05
N LEU A 197 -3.10 -5.00 20.63
CA LEU A 197 -3.45 -6.41 20.80
C LEU A 197 -4.67 -6.60 21.72
N GLU A 198 -4.81 -5.78 22.77
CA GLU A 198 -5.98 -5.83 23.66
C GLU A 198 -7.27 -5.48 22.91
N LEU A 199 -7.30 -4.38 22.14
CA LEU A 199 -8.47 -3.99 21.34
C LEU A 199 -8.83 -5.05 20.29
N ILE A 200 -7.82 -5.67 19.67
CA ILE A 200 -8.04 -6.77 18.74
C ILE A 200 -8.68 -7.98 19.45
N THR A 201 -8.17 -8.33 20.63
CA THR A 201 -8.69 -9.44 21.45
C THR A 201 -10.10 -9.16 21.97
N GLU A 202 -10.45 -7.90 22.23
CA GLU A 202 -11.82 -7.50 22.60
C GLU A 202 -12.84 -7.76 21.49
N LEU A 203 -12.43 -7.62 20.23
CA LEU A 203 -13.29 -7.89 19.08
C LEU A 203 -13.30 -9.39 18.73
N LEU A 204 -12.12 -9.99 18.57
CA LEU A 204 -11.96 -11.34 18.01
C LEU A 204 -11.96 -12.45 19.07
N GLY A 205 -11.97 -12.09 20.36
CA GLY A 205 -11.80 -13.03 21.46
C GLY A 205 -10.33 -13.38 21.69
N THR A 206 -10.07 -14.19 22.72
CA THR A 206 -8.71 -14.64 23.04
C THR A 206 -8.25 -15.66 21.99
N PRO A 207 -7.11 -15.44 21.30
CA PRO A 207 -6.61 -16.37 20.29
C PRO A 207 -6.18 -17.69 20.94
N THR A 208 -6.34 -18.79 20.20
CA THR A 208 -5.85 -20.10 20.63
C THR A 208 -4.32 -20.20 20.50
N LEU A 209 -3.73 -21.25 21.08
CA LEU A 209 -2.30 -21.53 20.88
C LEU A 209 -1.95 -21.74 19.40
N GLU A 210 -2.87 -22.33 18.64
CA GLU A 210 -2.70 -22.54 17.20
C GLU A 210 -2.67 -21.20 16.46
N ASP A 211 -3.57 -20.28 16.81
CA ASP A 211 -3.62 -18.94 16.18
C ASP A 211 -2.37 -18.10 16.52
N MET A 212 -1.70 -18.41 17.64
CA MET A 212 -0.46 -17.78 18.10
C MET A 212 0.81 -18.57 17.76
N ARG A 213 0.76 -19.49 16.77
CA ARG A 213 1.91 -20.34 16.41
C ARG A 213 3.18 -19.52 16.08
N TYR A 214 3.01 -18.36 15.43
CA TYR A 214 4.11 -17.47 15.02
C TYR A 214 4.50 -16.43 16.07
N ALA A 215 3.75 -16.33 17.18
CA ALA A 215 4.02 -15.35 18.23
C ALA A 215 5.33 -15.65 18.96
N CYS A 216 6.06 -14.61 19.37
CA CYS A 216 7.18 -14.77 20.28
C CYS A 216 6.72 -15.21 21.68
N GLU A 217 7.60 -15.83 22.45
CA GLU A 217 7.29 -16.38 23.77
C GLU A 217 6.72 -15.33 24.73
N GLY A 218 7.27 -14.12 24.71
CA GLY A 218 6.80 -13.01 25.54
C GLY A 218 5.37 -12.59 25.21
N ALA A 219 5.03 -12.45 23.92
CA ALA A 219 3.69 -12.08 23.48
C ALA A 219 2.67 -13.18 23.79
N ARG A 220 3.03 -14.45 23.53
CA ARG A 220 2.18 -15.61 23.86
C ARG A 220 1.89 -15.69 25.34
N SER A 221 2.91 -15.56 26.18
CA SER A 221 2.77 -15.56 27.64
C SER A 221 1.89 -14.41 28.13
N HIS A 222 2.04 -13.22 27.55
CA HIS A 222 1.21 -12.07 27.88
C HIS A 222 -0.28 -12.30 27.55
N MET A 223 -0.60 -12.93 26.42
CA MET A 223 -2.00 -13.23 26.04
C MET A 223 -2.63 -14.31 26.93
N LEU A 224 -1.89 -15.38 27.25
CA LEU A 224 -2.41 -16.51 28.04
C LEU A 224 -2.59 -16.20 29.53
N ARG A 225 -1.92 -15.18 30.06
CA ARG A 225 -2.09 -14.74 31.46
C ARG A 225 -3.45 -14.10 31.73
N ARG A 226 -4.17 -13.68 30.69
CA ARG A 226 -5.46 -13.00 30.82
C ARG A 226 -6.60 -14.01 30.80
N ALA A 227 -7.71 -13.65 31.44
CA ALA A 227 -8.93 -14.46 31.36
C ALA A 227 -9.38 -14.58 29.89
N PRO A 228 -9.73 -15.80 29.41
CA PRO A 228 -10.26 -15.99 28.07
C PRO A 228 -11.51 -15.14 27.84
N LYS A 229 -11.57 -14.45 26.69
CA LYS A 229 -12.71 -13.66 26.24
C LYS A 229 -13.34 -14.31 25.00
N PRO A 230 -14.67 -14.42 24.93
CA PRO A 230 -15.34 -14.83 23.70
C PRO A 230 -15.24 -13.73 22.63
N PRO A 231 -15.37 -14.08 21.33
CA PRO A 231 -15.44 -13.09 20.25
C PRO A 231 -16.71 -12.24 20.35
N SER A 232 -16.60 -10.96 19.97
CA SER A 232 -17.69 -9.97 19.95
C SER A 232 -17.96 -9.48 18.52
N LEU A 233 -18.08 -10.41 17.57
CA LEU A 233 -18.25 -10.09 16.15
C LEU A 233 -19.57 -9.37 15.85
N THR A 234 -20.58 -9.52 16.70
CA THR A 234 -21.85 -8.77 16.59
C THR A 234 -21.65 -7.26 16.65
N ALA A 235 -20.57 -6.78 17.30
CA ALA A 235 -20.21 -5.36 17.31
C ALA A 235 -19.95 -4.81 15.90
N LEU A 236 -19.53 -5.64 14.94
CA LEU A 236 -19.28 -5.21 13.56
C LEU A 236 -20.56 -4.81 12.82
N TYR A 237 -21.70 -5.43 13.15
CA TYR A 237 -23.01 -5.03 12.61
C TYR A 237 -23.46 -3.66 13.11
N THR A 238 -22.89 -3.16 14.21
CA THR A 238 -23.23 -1.86 14.80
C THR A 238 -22.35 -0.72 14.29
N LEU A 239 -21.39 -0.99 13.39
CA LEU A 239 -20.47 0.02 12.88
C LEU A 239 -21.19 1.15 12.14
N SER A 240 -22.19 0.80 11.31
CA SER A 240 -23.10 1.74 10.64
C SER A 240 -24.24 0.98 9.96
N SER A 241 -25.23 1.72 9.42
CA SER A 241 -26.28 1.13 8.57
C SER A 241 -25.77 0.50 7.27
N GLN A 242 -24.50 0.74 6.91
CA GLN A 242 -23.86 0.16 5.71
C GLN A 242 -23.18 -1.18 5.99
N ALA A 243 -23.12 -1.63 7.25
CA ALA A 243 -22.57 -2.91 7.66
C ALA A 243 -23.55 -4.06 7.36
N THR A 244 -23.77 -4.34 6.06
CA THR A 244 -24.60 -5.48 5.63
C THR A 244 -23.98 -6.81 6.04
N HIS A 245 -24.75 -7.88 5.96
CA HIS A 245 -24.25 -9.23 6.27
C HIS A 245 -23.02 -9.59 5.42
N GLU A 246 -23.03 -9.30 4.12
CA GLU A 246 -21.90 -9.55 3.22
C GLU A 246 -20.69 -8.68 3.55
N ALA A 247 -20.91 -7.43 3.97
CA ALA A 247 -19.85 -6.53 4.39
C ALA A 247 -19.15 -7.07 5.65
N VAL A 248 -19.93 -7.43 6.67
CA VAL A 248 -19.42 -7.97 7.93
C VAL A 248 -18.78 -9.34 7.72
N HIS A 249 -19.36 -10.19 6.87
CA HIS A 249 -18.79 -11.49 6.53
C HIS A 249 -17.39 -11.36 5.91
N LEU A 250 -17.22 -10.51 4.89
CA LEU A 250 -15.90 -10.24 4.30
C LEU A 250 -14.93 -9.64 5.33
N LEU A 251 -15.40 -8.70 6.16
CA LEU A 251 -14.59 -8.08 7.19
C LEU A 251 -14.08 -9.10 8.23
N CYS A 252 -14.93 -10.04 8.67
CA CYS A 252 -14.55 -11.13 9.55
C CYS A 252 -13.50 -12.06 8.92
N GLN A 253 -13.60 -12.32 7.61
CA GLN A 253 -12.62 -13.13 6.89
C GLN A 253 -11.26 -12.44 6.73
N MET A 254 -11.22 -11.10 6.73
CA MET A 254 -9.98 -10.30 6.75
C MET A 254 -9.37 -10.16 8.14
N LEU A 255 -10.21 -10.04 9.18
CA LEU A 255 -9.79 -9.85 10.58
C LEU A 255 -9.68 -11.19 11.31
N VAL A 256 -8.67 -11.97 10.93
CA VAL A 256 -8.37 -13.29 11.53
C VAL A 256 -6.99 -13.25 12.18
N PHE A 257 -6.88 -13.80 13.40
CA PHE A 257 -5.61 -13.87 14.14
C PHE A 257 -4.55 -14.70 13.41
N ASP A 258 -4.89 -15.96 13.08
CA ASP A 258 -4.00 -16.84 12.33
C ASP A 258 -3.85 -16.33 10.89
N PRO A 259 -2.64 -15.89 10.47
CA PRO A 259 -2.44 -15.39 9.12
C PRO A 259 -2.67 -16.47 8.04
N ASP A 260 -2.57 -17.76 8.37
CA ASP A 260 -2.77 -18.86 7.42
C ASP A 260 -4.25 -19.15 7.18
N LYS A 261 -5.12 -18.76 8.12
CA LYS A 261 -6.58 -18.87 8.00
C LYS A 261 -7.22 -17.59 7.47
N ARG A 262 -6.45 -16.51 7.31
CA ARG A 262 -6.91 -15.22 6.81
C ARG A 262 -7.17 -15.29 5.31
N ILE A 263 -8.26 -14.69 4.86
CA ILE A 263 -8.62 -14.69 3.43
C ILE A 263 -7.48 -14.13 2.57
N THR A 264 -7.23 -14.74 1.41
CA THR A 264 -6.26 -14.19 0.45
C THR A 264 -6.85 -12.99 -0.28
N VAL A 265 -6.01 -12.16 -0.90
CA VAL A 265 -6.51 -11.05 -1.74
C VAL A 265 -7.33 -11.57 -2.93
N VAL A 266 -6.97 -12.73 -3.47
CA VAL A 266 -7.69 -13.34 -4.60
C VAL A 266 -9.09 -13.77 -4.18
N ASP A 267 -9.20 -14.46 -3.04
CA ASP A 267 -10.50 -14.91 -2.53
C ASP A 267 -11.35 -13.72 -2.04
N ALA A 268 -10.71 -12.70 -1.45
CA ALA A 268 -11.40 -11.48 -1.06
C ALA A 268 -11.97 -10.75 -2.29
N LEU A 269 -11.22 -10.69 -3.39
CA LEU A 269 -11.71 -10.14 -4.66
C LEU A 269 -12.87 -10.94 -5.24
N ALA A 270 -12.92 -12.25 -5.04
CA ALA A 270 -14.02 -13.11 -5.47
C ALA A 270 -15.26 -13.06 -4.54
N HIS A 271 -15.17 -12.37 -3.41
CA HIS A 271 -16.28 -12.30 -2.45
C HIS A 271 -17.49 -11.49 -3.00
N PRO A 272 -18.74 -11.96 -2.83
CA PRO A 272 -19.93 -11.34 -3.42
C PRO A 272 -20.13 -9.84 -3.09
N TYR A 273 -19.70 -9.42 -1.90
CA TYR A 273 -19.72 -8.01 -1.48
C TYR A 273 -19.07 -7.05 -2.50
N LEU A 274 -18.08 -7.52 -3.26
CA LEU A 274 -17.32 -6.71 -4.21
C LEU A 274 -17.85 -6.75 -5.64
N ASP A 275 -18.86 -7.54 -5.97
CA ASP A 275 -19.34 -7.69 -7.35
C ASP A 275 -19.83 -6.36 -7.94
N GLU A 276 -20.64 -5.61 -7.18
CA GLU A 276 -21.10 -4.29 -7.60
C GLU A 276 -19.95 -3.27 -7.67
N GLY A 277 -18.99 -3.34 -6.74
CA GLY A 277 -17.80 -2.48 -6.75
C GLY A 277 -16.93 -2.72 -7.98
N ARG A 278 -16.72 -4.00 -8.33
CA ARG A 278 -16.01 -4.45 -9.54
C ARG A 278 -16.70 -3.94 -10.80
N LEU A 279 -18.01 -4.18 -10.90
CA LEU A 279 -18.80 -3.77 -12.07
C LEU A 279 -18.79 -2.24 -12.23
N ARG A 280 -19.01 -1.48 -11.16
CA ARG A 280 -19.02 -0.02 -11.20
C ARG A 280 -17.66 0.53 -11.63
N TYR A 281 -16.57 0.03 -11.07
CA TYR A 281 -15.22 0.42 -11.46
C TYR A 281 -14.97 0.20 -12.96
N HIS A 282 -15.30 -0.99 -13.46
CA HIS A 282 -15.10 -1.34 -14.87
C HIS A 282 -16.11 -0.72 -15.83
N SER A 283 -17.21 -0.15 -15.33
CA SER A 283 -18.24 0.50 -16.16
C SER A 283 -18.03 2.00 -16.33
N CYS A 284 -17.24 2.68 -15.51
CA CYS A 284 -17.03 4.12 -15.71
C CYS A 284 -15.70 4.72 -15.19
N MET A 285 -14.86 3.96 -14.49
CA MET A 285 -13.68 4.52 -13.81
C MET A 285 -12.36 4.01 -14.36
N CYS A 286 -12.31 2.74 -14.76
CA CYS A 286 -11.09 2.11 -15.23
C CYS A 286 -10.64 2.66 -16.59
N THR A 287 -9.35 2.54 -16.88
CA THR A 287 -8.79 2.81 -18.20
C THR A 287 -8.64 1.56 -19.08
N CYS A 288 -8.91 0.37 -18.55
CA CYS A 288 -8.80 -0.89 -19.29
C CYS A 288 -10.08 -1.27 -20.07
N CYS A 289 -11.20 -0.61 -19.81
CA CYS A 289 -12.46 -0.77 -20.54
C CYS A 289 -12.80 0.55 -21.25
N TYR A 290 -13.46 0.47 -22.40
CA TYR A 290 -13.77 1.64 -23.21
C TYR A 290 -15.14 1.52 -23.88
N THR A 291 -15.75 2.66 -24.20
CA THR A 291 -17.01 2.70 -24.96
C THR A 291 -16.69 2.97 -26.42
N THR A 292 -17.21 2.15 -27.33
CA THR A 292 -17.05 2.36 -28.77
C THR A 292 -17.87 3.57 -29.25
N GLY A 293 -17.61 4.05 -30.47
CA GLY A 293 -18.39 5.16 -31.06
C GLY A 293 -19.90 4.88 -31.17
N GLY A 294 -20.32 3.60 -31.16
CA GLY A 294 -21.72 3.19 -31.14
C GLY A 294 -22.34 3.05 -29.74
N GLY A 295 -21.67 3.49 -28.68
CA GLY A 295 -22.19 3.45 -27.31
C GLY A 295 -22.04 2.11 -26.59
N MET A 296 -21.48 1.09 -27.23
CA MET A 296 -21.27 -0.23 -26.60
C MET A 296 -20.02 -0.24 -25.72
N ARG A 297 -20.16 -0.65 -24.46
CA ARG A 297 -19.04 -0.80 -23.52
C ARG A 297 -18.31 -2.12 -23.77
N VAL A 298 -17.01 -2.03 -24.07
CA VAL A 298 -16.10 -3.17 -24.19
C VAL A 298 -15.34 -3.33 -22.88
N TYR A 299 -15.49 -4.51 -22.27
CA TYR A 299 -14.84 -4.86 -21.02
C TYR A 299 -13.50 -5.57 -21.27
N THR A 300 -12.52 -5.33 -20.39
CA THR A 300 -11.25 -6.08 -20.39
C THR A 300 -11.50 -7.57 -20.12
N GLY A 301 -10.68 -8.44 -20.71
CA GLY A 301 -10.74 -9.88 -20.45
C GLY A 301 -10.21 -10.28 -19.07
N ASP A 302 -9.41 -9.41 -18.44
CA ASP A 302 -8.93 -9.58 -17.08
C ASP A 302 -9.20 -8.31 -16.26
N PHE A 303 -10.14 -8.43 -15.32
CA PHE A 303 -10.51 -7.33 -14.43
C PHE A 303 -9.46 -7.02 -13.38
N GLU A 304 -8.59 -7.97 -13.05
CA GLU A 304 -7.71 -7.93 -11.89
C GLU A 304 -6.32 -8.49 -12.26
N PRO A 305 -5.59 -7.78 -13.14
CA PRO A 305 -4.37 -8.30 -13.74
C PRO A 305 -3.23 -8.43 -12.74
N ALA A 306 -2.50 -9.53 -12.87
CA ALA A 306 -1.22 -9.77 -12.20
C ALA A 306 -0.05 -9.15 -12.98
N THR A 307 1.11 -9.02 -12.35
CA THR A 307 2.35 -8.73 -13.08
C THR A 307 2.80 -9.97 -13.86
N SER A 308 3.47 -9.77 -14.99
CA SER A 308 4.02 -10.87 -15.79
C SER A 308 5.27 -11.51 -15.17
N HIS A 309 5.99 -10.78 -14.32
CA HIS A 309 7.24 -11.23 -13.70
C HIS A 309 7.35 -10.69 -12.27
N PRO A 310 8.03 -11.41 -11.36
CA PRO A 310 8.30 -10.92 -10.00
C PRO A 310 9.28 -9.74 -10.01
N PHE A 311 9.28 -8.96 -8.93
CA PHE A 311 10.23 -7.87 -8.75
C PHE A 311 11.63 -8.40 -8.39
N ASP A 312 12.67 -7.95 -9.11
CA ASP A 312 14.06 -8.29 -8.83
C ASP A 312 14.63 -7.44 -7.67
N ASP A 313 14.95 -8.07 -6.54
CA ASP A 313 15.60 -7.47 -5.38
C ASP A 313 17.09 -7.84 -5.23
N LEU A 314 17.68 -8.60 -6.17
CA LEU A 314 19.09 -9.05 -6.08
C LEU A 314 20.06 -7.86 -5.99
N TRP A 315 19.69 -6.73 -6.59
CA TRP A 315 20.47 -5.50 -6.52
C TRP A 315 20.60 -4.96 -5.09
N GLU A 316 19.61 -5.18 -4.22
CA GLU A 316 19.59 -4.67 -2.85
C GLU A 316 20.58 -5.45 -1.96
N ARG A 317 20.71 -6.75 -2.20
CA ARG A 317 21.72 -7.62 -1.55
C ARG A 317 23.15 -7.25 -1.96
N LYS A 318 23.34 -6.84 -3.21
CA LYS A 318 24.63 -6.38 -3.76
C LYS A 318 25.06 -4.99 -3.26
N LEU A 319 24.19 -4.24 -2.59
CA LEU A 319 24.52 -2.95 -1.99
C LEU A 319 24.98 -3.17 -0.54
N THR A 320 26.29 -3.19 -0.32
CA THR A 320 26.88 -3.40 1.02
C THR A 320 27.52 -2.15 1.60
N THR A 321 27.82 -1.13 0.78
CA THR A 321 28.38 0.14 1.25
C THR A 321 27.73 1.36 0.61
N VAL A 322 27.71 2.50 1.32
CA VAL A 322 27.21 3.78 0.78
C VAL A 322 28.04 4.23 -0.43
N GLN A 323 29.32 3.85 -0.51
CA GLN A 323 30.20 4.22 -1.64
C GLN A 323 29.81 3.49 -2.93
N GLN A 324 29.40 2.22 -2.86
CA GLN A 324 28.79 1.51 -3.99
C GLN A 324 27.48 2.16 -4.44
N VAL A 325 26.66 2.63 -3.48
CA VAL A 325 25.43 3.38 -3.77
C VAL A 325 25.77 4.67 -4.49
N LYS A 326 26.74 5.45 -4.00
CA LYS A 326 27.22 6.68 -4.66
C LYS A 326 27.71 6.40 -6.08
N GLY A 327 28.49 5.33 -6.29
CA GLY A 327 28.93 4.92 -7.62
C GLY A 327 27.78 4.59 -8.58
N LYS A 328 26.79 3.80 -8.13
CA LYS A 328 25.59 3.49 -8.94
C LYS A 328 24.67 4.68 -9.15
N GLY A 329 24.51 5.55 -8.15
CA GLY A 329 23.71 6.77 -8.22
C GLY A 329 24.33 7.83 -9.13
N ARG A 330 25.67 7.89 -9.20
CA ARG A 330 26.43 8.76 -10.11
C ARG A 330 26.41 8.27 -11.56
N SER A 331 26.22 6.96 -11.78
CA SER A 331 26.12 6.42 -13.12
C SER A 331 24.89 7.01 -13.83
N ARG A 332 25.11 7.73 -14.94
CA ARG A 332 24.03 8.26 -15.80
C ARG A 332 22.98 7.21 -16.11
N ASN A 333 23.39 5.93 -16.16
CA ASN A 333 22.51 4.78 -16.33
C ASN A 333 21.30 4.75 -15.41
N ILE A 334 21.32 5.21 -14.15
CA ILE A 334 20.09 5.15 -13.35
C ILE A 334 19.07 6.19 -13.83
N PHE A 335 19.52 7.40 -14.15
CA PHE A 335 18.64 8.45 -14.65
C PHE A 335 18.25 8.23 -16.10
N GLU A 336 19.11 7.61 -16.93
CA GLU A 336 18.85 7.28 -18.33
C GLU A 336 18.01 6.01 -18.51
N LYS A 337 18.28 4.94 -17.72
CA LYS A 337 17.53 3.68 -17.79
C LYS A 337 16.09 3.85 -17.34
N TYR A 338 15.85 4.75 -16.39
CA TYR A 338 14.53 4.99 -15.81
C TYR A 338 13.89 6.31 -16.28
N ARG A 339 14.53 7.05 -17.20
CA ARG A 339 13.87 8.16 -17.89
C ARG A 339 12.81 7.58 -18.80
N ILE A 340 11.55 7.81 -18.47
CA ILE A 340 10.43 7.33 -19.27
C ILE A 340 10.21 8.27 -20.47
N VAL A 341 10.64 9.55 -20.37
CA VAL A 341 10.55 10.54 -21.46
C VAL A 341 11.94 11.04 -21.87
N ARG A 342 12.38 10.64 -23.06
CA ARG A 342 13.62 11.11 -23.71
C ARG A 342 13.35 12.50 -24.34
N ASN A 343 14.30 13.43 -24.26
CA ASN A 343 14.34 14.74 -24.96
C ASN A 343 13.72 15.98 -24.28
N VAL A 344 14.05 16.24 -23.01
CA VAL A 344 13.72 17.55 -22.39
C VAL A 344 14.97 18.17 -21.74
N PRO A 345 15.29 19.45 -22.01
CA PRO A 345 16.42 20.12 -21.39
C PRO A 345 16.25 20.18 -19.87
N SER A 346 17.25 19.70 -19.12
CA SER A 346 17.29 19.68 -17.65
C SER A 346 17.04 21.06 -17.02
N ARG A 347 17.43 22.16 -17.71
CA ARG A 347 17.21 23.55 -17.27
C ARG A 347 15.75 23.92 -17.01
N SER A 348 14.80 23.29 -17.71
CA SER A 348 13.36 23.54 -17.49
C SER A 348 12.88 23.06 -16.11
N PHE A 349 13.56 22.09 -15.51
CA PHE A 349 13.22 21.51 -14.21
C PHE A 349 13.98 22.17 -13.03
N GLU A 350 15.10 22.85 -13.28
CA GLU A 350 15.79 23.65 -12.26
C GLU A 350 14.86 24.76 -11.72
N GLY A 351 14.07 25.39 -12.60
CA GLY A 351 13.05 26.37 -12.21
C GLY A 351 11.94 25.80 -11.31
N LEU A 352 11.57 24.54 -11.51
CA LEU A 352 10.59 23.83 -10.67
C LEU A 352 11.11 23.55 -9.25
N LEU A 353 12.40 23.23 -9.13
CA LEU A 353 13.05 22.97 -7.85
C LEU A 353 13.30 24.28 -7.08
N LEU A 354 13.63 25.37 -7.77
CA LEU A 354 13.81 26.70 -7.18
C LEU A 354 12.50 27.27 -6.61
N ARG A 355 11.37 27.08 -7.31
CA ARG A 355 10.04 27.53 -6.84
C ARG A 355 9.48 26.80 -5.62
N LYS A 356 10.12 25.71 -5.17
CA LYS A 356 9.69 24.92 -4.00
C LYS A 356 10.53 25.21 -2.75
N LYS A 357 11.62 25.96 -2.89
CA LYS A 357 12.49 26.41 -1.78
C LYS A 357 12.09 27.78 -1.22
N ASN A 358 11.21 28.50 -1.92
CA ASN A 358 10.44 29.63 -1.42
C ASN A 358 9.00 29.15 -1.18
#